data_AF-A0A672GT29-F1
#
_entry.id   AF-A0A672GT29-F1
#
_cell.length_a   1.000
_cell.length_b   1.000
_cell.length_c   1.000
_cell.angle_alpha   90.00
_cell.angle_beta   90.00
_cell.angle_gamma   90.00
#
_symmetry.space_group_name_H-M   'P 1'
#
loop_
_entity.id
_entity.type
_entity.pdbx_description
1 polymer ?
#
loop_
_entity_poly.entity_id
_entity_poly.type
_entity_poly.pdbx_seq_one_letter_code
_entity_poly.pdbx_strand_id
1 'polypeptide(L)'
;TSRQDLGSGVEIEYRIRRVGLYLVLESDIGVAVMWDRKTTIRILMEPLHSGRVCGLCGNFDGNGQNDFTTKGNMLVSSSLEFSNSWKLDPACPDVVSDVNPCEKRPSRHHWAKMMCGIIIGDTFRVCRTKVDPTPFYENCVTDSCACDSGGDCECLCTAIAAYAQACNEAGACVAWRTPDICPIFCDYYNSPEECKWHYNPCHTACYKTCLNPEGTCTNPLPTLEGCYPVCPEDRPIY
;
A
#
# COMPACT_ATOMS: atom_id res chain seq x y z
N THR A 1 -35.25 1.16 -14.37
CA THR A 1 -34.99 -0.28 -14.55
C THR A 1 -33.96 -0.47 -15.63
N SER A 2 -32.69 -0.63 -15.27
CA SER A 2 -31.69 -1.27 -16.13
C SER A 2 -30.59 -1.80 -15.21
N ARG A 3 -30.79 -3.03 -14.78
CA ARG A 3 -29.86 -3.85 -14.00
C ARG A 3 -29.61 -5.06 -14.89
N GLN A 4 -28.76 -4.90 -15.90
CA GLN A 4 -28.45 -5.97 -16.85
C GLN A 4 -27.13 -5.63 -17.53
N ASP A 5 -26.06 -6.09 -16.88
CA ASP A 5 -24.86 -6.70 -17.50
C ASP A 5 -23.88 -7.12 -16.40
N LEU A 6 -24.37 -7.88 -15.41
CA LEU A 6 -23.49 -8.79 -14.67
C LEU A 6 -23.51 -10.07 -15.48
N GLY A 7 -22.50 -10.24 -16.33
CA GLY A 7 -22.35 -11.38 -17.22
C GLY A 7 -22.49 -12.70 -16.47
N SER A 8 -23.18 -13.65 -17.11
CA SER A 8 -23.23 -15.05 -16.69
C SER A 8 -21.81 -15.62 -16.58
N GLY A 9 -21.29 -15.69 -15.35
CA GLY A 9 -20.02 -16.30 -15.01
C GLY A 9 -20.13 -17.04 -13.68
N VAL A 10 -19.14 -17.89 -13.38
CA VAL A 10 -19.02 -18.51 -12.06
C VAL A 10 -18.84 -17.39 -11.04
N GLU A 11 -19.63 -17.40 -9.97
CA GLU A 11 -19.44 -16.47 -8.86
C GLU A 11 -18.09 -16.75 -8.21
N ILE A 12 -17.20 -15.75 -8.26
CA ILE A 12 -15.86 -15.80 -7.68
C ILE A 12 -16.00 -15.57 -6.18
N GLU A 13 -15.55 -16.51 -5.36
CA GLU A 13 -15.59 -16.33 -3.91
C GLU A 13 -14.51 -15.34 -3.47
N TYR A 14 -14.90 -14.39 -2.62
CA TYR A 14 -13.98 -13.42 -2.04
C TYR A 14 -14.32 -13.12 -0.59
N ARG A 15 -13.33 -12.67 0.16
CA ARG A 15 -13.46 -12.19 1.53
C ARG A 15 -12.89 -10.79 1.67
N ILE A 16 -13.56 -9.96 2.48
CA ILE A 16 -13.09 -8.62 2.83
C ILE A 16 -12.82 -8.58 4.33
N ARG A 17 -11.62 -8.15 4.71
CA ARG A 17 -11.17 -8.08 6.10
C ARG A 17 -10.53 -6.73 6.38
N ARG A 18 -10.67 -6.24 7.62
CA ARG A 18 -9.87 -5.12 8.12
C ARG A 18 -8.68 -5.71 8.86
N VAL A 19 -7.47 -5.36 8.42
CA VAL A 19 -6.22 -5.86 9.00
C VAL A 19 -5.32 -4.66 9.29
N GLY A 20 -5.19 -4.33 10.57
CA GLY A 20 -4.49 -3.12 10.99
C GLY A 20 -5.09 -1.87 10.35
N LEU A 21 -4.27 -1.10 9.65
CA LEU A 21 -4.71 0.11 8.94
C LEU A 21 -5.36 -0.16 7.57
N TYR A 22 -5.35 -1.39 7.09
CA TYR A 22 -5.71 -1.74 5.72
C TYR A 22 -7.08 -2.40 5.63
N LEU A 23 -7.75 -2.17 4.49
CA LEU A 23 -8.79 -3.04 3.99
C LEU A 23 -8.16 -4.05 3.03
N VAL A 24 -8.44 -5.33 3.24
CA VAL A 24 -7.89 -6.40 2.41
C VAL A 24 -9.04 -7.20 1.79
N LEU A 25 -9.04 -7.28 0.46
CA LEU A 25 -9.90 -8.17 -0.32
C LEU A 25 -9.04 -9.32 -0.82
N GLU A 26 -9.47 -10.56 -0.58
CA GLU A 26 -8.82 -11.76 -1.11
C GLU A 26 -9.85 -12.59 -1.86
N SER A 27 -9.45 -13.13 -3.01
CA SER A 27 -10.28 -13.98 -3.85
C SER A 27 -9.66 -15.36 -4.02
N ASP A 28 -10.51 -16.36 -4.17
CA ASP A 28 -10.17 -17.77 -4.47
C ASP A 28 -9.35 -17.95 -5.76
N ILE A 29 -9.36 -16.98 -6.68
CA ILE A 29 -8.51 -17.00 -7.90
C ILE A 29 -7.04 -16.64 -7.62
N GLY A 30 -6.64 -16.47 -6.35
CA GLY A 30 -5.26 -16.15 -5.99
C GLY A 30 -4.87 -14.68 -6.23
N VAL A 31 -5.85 -13.77 -6.13
CA VAL A 31 -5.63 -12.32 -6.19
C VAL A 31 -6.06 -11.68 -4.87
N ALA A 32 -5.23 -10.79 -4.34
CA ALA A 32 -5.57 -9.97 -3.19
C ALA A 32 -5.28 -8.50 -3.45
N VAL A 33 -6.16 -7.63 -2.95
CA VAL A 33 -6.04 -6.18 -3.01
C VAL A 33 -5.99 -5.65 -1.59
N MET A 34 -4.91 -4.93 -1.26
CA MET A 34 -4.75 -4.22 -0.01
C MET A 34 -4.85 -2.73 -0.26
N TRP A 35 -5.69 -2.05 0.50
CA TRP A 35 -5.89 -0.62 0.42
C TRP A 35 -5.71 0.02 1.79
N ASP A 36 -4.88 1.05 1.88
CA ASP A 36 -4.61 1.80 3.12
C ASP A 36 -5.76 2.73 3.55
N ARG A 37 -6.88 2.71 2.81
CA ARG A 37 -8.05 3.59 2.96
C ARG A 37 -7.77 5.05 2.59
N LYS A 38 -6.67 5.28 1.88
CA LYS A 38 -6.23 6.56 1.33
C LYS A 38 -5.87 6.37 -0.14
N THR A 39 -4.58 6.43 -0.50
CA THR A 39 -4.09 6.43 -1.88
C THR A 39 -3.23 5.23 -2.22
N THR A 40 -2.80 4.42 -1.24
CA THR A 40 -1.94 3.26 -1.50
C THR A 40 -2.78 2.03 -1.77
N ILE A 41 -2.69 1.49 -2.98
CA ILE A 41 -3.24 0.19 -3.36
C ILE A 41 -2.08 -0.75 -3.66
N ARG A 42 -2.16 -1.97 -3.12
CA ARG A 42 -1.22 -3.05 -3.44
C ARG A 42 -1.97 -4.26 -3.91
N ILE A 43 -1.58 -4.76 -5.08
CA ILE A 43 -2.16 -5.94 -5.69
C ILE A 43 -1.15 -7.07 -5.54
N LEU A 44 -1.57 -8.15 -4.88
CA LEU A 44 -0.82 -9.38 -4.73
C LEU A 44 -1.45 -10.42 -5.64
N MET A 45 -0.63 -11.15 -6.39
CA MET A 45 -1.08 -12.19 -7.30
C MET A 45 -0.25 -13.45 -7.11
N GLU A 46 -0.91 -14.61 -7.12
CA GLU A 46 -0.24 -15.90 -7.11
C GLU A 46 0.51 -16.15 -8.44
N PRO A 47 1.60 -16.94 -8.44
CA PRO A 47 2.44 -17.17 -9.62
C PRO A 47 1.72 -17.70 -10.86
N LEU A 48 0.53 -18.30 -10.70
CA LEU A 48 -0.32 -18.77 -11.81
C LEU A 48 -0.66 -17.66 -12.82
N HIS A 49 -0.67 -16.39 -12.38
CA HIS A 49 -1.00 -15.23 -13.21
C HIS A 49 0.21 -14.66 -13.96
N SER A 50 1.41 -15.23 -13.77
CA SER A 50 2.64 -14.75 -14.40
C SER A 50 2.54 -14.79 -15.93
N GLY A 51 2.81 -13.65 -16.58
CA GLY A 51 2.71 -13.49 -18.03
C GLY A 51 1.28 -13.54 -18.60
N ARG A 52 0.25 -13.50 -17.75
CA ARG A 52 -1.17 -13.56 -18.14
C ARG A 52 -1.93 -12.27 -17.87
N VAL A 53 -1.26 -11.27 -17.32
CA VAL A 53 -1.82 -9.96 -17.00
C VAL A 53 -1.17 -8.89 -17.87
N CYS A 54 -1.81 -7.74 -17.94
CA CYS A 54 -1.30 -6.56 -18.60
C CYS A 54 -1.90 -5.31 -17.93
N GLY A 55 -1.27 -4.16 -18.14
CA GLY A 55 -1.73 -2.89 -17.57
C GLY A 55 -0.57 -2.07 -17.01
N LEU A 56 -0.92 -1.07 -16.20
CA LEU A 56 0.05 -0.18 -15.56
C LEU A 56 1.02 -0.89 -14.59
N CYS A 57 0.65 -2.08 -14.10
CA CYS A 57 1.51 -2.91 -13.24
C CYS A 57 2.38 -3.90 -14.02
N GLY A 58 2.49 -3.76 -15.35
CA GLY A 58 3.29 -4.65 -16.18
C GLY A 58 2.58 -5.97 -16.50
N ASN A 59 3.37 -6.99 -16.83
CA ASN A 59 2.86 -8.31 -17.26
C ASN A 59 3.13 -9.45 -16.25
N PHE A 60 3.83 -9.15 -15.14
CA PHE A 60 4.15 -10.09 -14.06
C PHE A 60 4.96 -11.33 -14.50
N ASP A 61 5.79 -11.22 -15.54
CA ASP A 61 6.66 -12.32 -16.01
C ASP A 61 8.04 -12.38 -15.32
N GLY A 62 8.34 -11.41 -14.44
CA GLY A 62 9.61 -11.29 -13.73
C GLY A 62 10.69 -10.49 -14.48
N ASN A 63 10.39 -9.93 -15.65
CA ASN A 63 11.31 -9.12 -16.45
C ASN A 63 10.87 -7.66 -16.55
N GLY A 64 11.37 -6.81 -15.64
CA GLY A 64 11.04 -5.38 -15.63
C GLY A 64 11.40 -4.60 -16.91
N GLN A 65 12.19 -5.15 -17.84
CA GLN A 65 12.56 -4.47 -19.07
C GLN A 65 11.43 -4.44 -20.12
N ASN A 66 10.41 -5.27 -19.97
CA ASN A 66 9.28 -5.33 -20.91
C ASN A 66 7.96 -4.81 -20.31
N ASP A 67 7.97 -4.34 -19.06
CA ASP A 67 6.74 -3.90 -18.37
C ASP A 67 6.08 -2.68 -19.02
N PHE A 68 6.85 -1.84 -19.74
CA PHE A 68 6.31 -0.74 -20.54
C PHE A 68 5.77 -1.23 -21.90
N THR A 69 4.92 -2.26 -21.87
CA THR A 69 4.16 -2.74 -23.03
C THR A 69 2.80 -2.04 -23.08
N THR A 70 2.54 -1.34 -24.17
CA THR A 70 1.29 -0.59 -24.40
C THR A 70 0.08 -1.51 -24.60
N LYS A 71 -1.14 -0.97 -24.50
CA LYS A 71 -2.38 -1.69 -24.82
C LYS A 71 -2.42 -2.26 -26.26
N GLY A 72 -1.63 -1.69 -27.17
CA GLY A 72 -1.45 -2.15 -28.55
C GLY A 72 -0.35 -3.21 -28.72
N ASN A 73 0.17 -3.78 -27.63
CA ASN A 73 1.28 -4.75 -27.60
C ASN A 73 2.60 -4.22 -28.19
N MET A 74 2.86 -2.92 -28.10
CA MET A 74 4.15 -2.33 -28.46
C MET A 74 4.96 -2.02 -27.20
N LEU A 75 6.22 -2.45 -27.19
CA LEU A 75 7.19 -2.10 -26.16
C LEU A 75 7.72 -0.68 -26.40
N VAL A 76 7.64 0.17 -25.38
CA VAL A 76 8.07 1.56 -25.43
C VAL A 76 9.02 1.89 -24.28
N SER A 77 9.84 2.92 -24.42
CA SER A 77 10.72 3.42 -23.36
C SER A 77 10.12 4.59 -22.58
N SER A 78 9.13 5.27 -23.15
CA SER A 78 8.48 6.44 -22.55
C SER A 78 7.38 6.00 -21.57
N SER A 79 7.52 6.41 -20.31
CA SER A 79 6.49 6.17 -19.28
C SER A 79 5.16 6.87 -19.62
N LEU A 80 5.21 8.04 -20.26
CA LEU A 80 4.02 8.78 -20.68
C LEU A 80 3.29 8.07 -21.82
N GLU A 81 4.02 7.60 -22.84
CA GLU A 81 3.44 6.83 -23.95
C GLU A 81 2.79 5.53 -23.44
N PHE A 82 3.52 4.81 -22.57
CA PHE A 82 3.00 3.63 -21.90
C PHE A 82 1.72 3.93 -21.11
N SER A 83 1.75 4.91 -20.21
CA SER A 83 0.63 5.21 -19.30
C SER A 83 -0.60 5.73 -20.04
N ASN A 84 -0.41 6.61 -21.03
CA ASN A 84 -1.51 7.15 -21.85
C ASN A 84 -2.20 6.04 -22.67
N SER A 85 -1.47 4.99 -23.09
CA SER A 85 -2.05 3.87 -23.84
C SER A 85 -3.08 3.05 -23.04
N TRP A 86 -3.03 3.13 -21.71
CA TRP A 86 -3.90 2.37 -20.80
C TRP A 86 -5.16 3.12 -20.34
N LYS A 87 -5.41 4.34 -20.83
CA LYS A 87 -6.64 5.07 -20.51
C LYS A 87 -7.89 4.30 -20.97
N LEU A 88 -8.93 4.33 -20.15
CA LEU A 88 -10.20 3.65 -20.46
C LEU A 88 -11.05 4.45 -21.44
N ASP A 89 -11.19 5.74 -21.20
CA ASP A 89 -11.94 6.65 -22.05
C ASP A 89 -10.99 7.38 -23.02
N PRO A 90 -11.15 7.23 -24.35
CA PRO A 90 -10.39 7.97 -25.33
C PRO A 90 -10.49 9.49 -25.21
N ALA A 91 -11.59 10.01 -24.64
CA ALA A 91 -11.81 11.43 -24.42
C ALA A 91 -10.93 12.02 -23.30
N CYS A 92 -10.34 11.19 -22.44
CA CYS A 92 -9.37 11.65 -21.47
C CYS A 92 -8.12 12.21 -22.18
N PRO A 93 -7.65 13.40 -21.78
CA PRO A 93 -6.48 14.02 -22.39
C PRO A 93 -5.23 13.21 -22.11
N ASP A 94 -4.29 13.22 -23.06
CA ASP A 94 -2.97 12.64 -22.84
C ASP A 94 -2.13 13.53 -21.93
N VAL A 95 -1.35 12.90 -21.06
CA VAL A 95 -0.31 13.59 -20.29
C VAL A 95 0.90 13.81 -21.19
N VAL A 96 1.25 15.07 -21.42
CA VAL A 96 2.32 15.47 -22.36
C VAL A 96 3.66 15.73 -21.69
N SER A 97 3.66 15.98 -20.37
CA SER A 97 4.87 16.16 -19.58
C SER A 97 4.62 15.79 -18.12
N ASP A 98 5.65 15.24 -17.48
CA ASP A 98 5.68 15.12 -16.04
C ASP A 98 6.13 16.46 -15.44
N VAL A 99 5.38 16.97 -14.46
CA VAL A 99 5.65 18.29 -13.91
C VAL A 99 6.06 18.16 -12.46
N ASN A 100 7.31 18.55 -12.17
CA ASN A 100 7.86 18.51 -10.83
C ASN A 100 7.07 19.43 -9.87
N PRO A 101 6.35 18.86 -8.87
CA PRO A 101 5.55 19.64 -7.93
C PRO A 101 6.41 20.57 -7.06
N CYS A 102 7.65 20.17 -6.74
CA CYS A 102 8.56 20.98 -5.94
C CYS A 102 9.10 22.20 -6.70
N GLU A 103 9.19 22.14 -8.04
CA GLU A 103 9.51 23.31 -8.87
C GLU A 103 8.31 24.26 -8.96
N LYS A 104 7.09 23.72 -9.07
CA LYS A 104 5.85 24.50 -9.00
C LYS A 104 5.60 25.16 -7.64
N ARG A 105 6.14 24.57 -6.57
CA ARG A 105 5.98 25.01 -5.17
C ARG A 105 7.32 25.02 -4.41
N PRO A 106 8.27 25.90 -4.76
CA PRO A 106 9.60 25.90 -4.15
C PRO A 106 9.59 26.13 -2.63
N SER A 107 8.61 26.87 -2.11
CA SER A 107 8.44 27.13 -0.68
C SER A 107 8.21 25.88 0.15
N ARG A 108 7.65 24.82 -0.44
CA ARG A 108 7.37 23.53 0.24
C ARG A 108 8.56 22.58 0.24
N HIS A 109 9.46 22.75 -0.73
CA HIS A 109 10.53 21.79 -1.00
C HIS A 109 11.47 21.58 0.20
N HIS A 110 11.81 22.65 0.93
CA HIS A 110 12.66 22.53 2.11
C HIS A 110 11.99 21.70 3.22
N TRP A 111 10.72 21.99 3.52
CA TRP A 111 9.95 21.23 4.50
C TRP A 111 9.80 19.76 4.07
N ALA A 112 9.48 19.51 2.81
CA ALA A 112 9.36 18.16 2.25
C ALA A 112 10.66 17.35 2.43
N LYS A 113 11.82 17.91 2.07
CA LYS A 113 13.12 17.24 2.27
C LYS A 113 13.40 16.94 3.75
N MET A 114 13.13 17.90 4.63
CA MET A 114 13.36 17.70 6.06
C MET A 114 12.50 16.57 6.62
N MET A 115 11.19 16.58 6.33
CA MET A 115 10.25 15.59 6.87
C MET A 115 10.47 14.20 6.27
N CYS A 116 10.69 14.11 4.95
CA CYS A 116 11.01 12.84 4.28
C CYS A 116 12.40 12.30 4.63
N GLY A 117 13.27 13.13 5.23
CA GLY A 117 14.60 12.74 5.68
C GLY A 117 14.61 11.56 6.66
N ILE A 118 13.51 11.27 7.34
CA ILE A 118 13.35 10.08 8.17
C ILE A 118 13.66 8.78 7.40
N ILE A 119 13.26 8.68 6.12
CA ILE A 119 13.43 7.50 5.25
C ILE A 119 14.91 7.15 5.09
N ILE A 120 15.77 8.17 4.93
CA ILE A 120 17.22 8.03 4.77
C ILE A 120 17.99 8.10 6.09
N GLY A 121 17.30 8.41 7.20
CA GLY A 121 17.87 8.60 8.51
C GLY A 121 18.19 7.31 9.27
N ASP A 122 18.42 7.47 10.58
CA ASP A 122 18.73 6.36 11.49
C ASP A 122 17.53 5.47 11.78
N THR A 123 16.30 6.02 11.77
CA THR A 123 15.06 5.27 12.03
C THR A 123 14.94 4.04 11.15
N PHE A 124 15.29 4.16 9.86
CA PHE A 124 15.23 3.07 8.89
C PHE A 124 16.59 2.42 8.60
N ARG A 125 17.63 2.66 9.41
CA ARG A 125 19.01 2.18 9.15
C ARG A 125 19.09 0.68 8.82
N VAL A 126 18.32 -0.16 9.54
CA VAL A 126 18.28 -1.62 9.31
C VAL A 126 17.60 -1.97 7.99
N CYS A 127 16.55 -1.24 7.60
CA CYS A 127 15.86 -1.49 6.35
C CYS A 127 16.63 -1.00 5.13
N ARG A 128 17.39 0.11 5.26
CA ARG A 128 18.20 0.67 4.16
C ARG A 128 19.25 -0.29 3.60
N THR A 129 19.61 -1.35 4.32
CA THR A 129 20.50 -2.41 3.81
C THR A 129 19.76 -3.50 3.02
N LYS A 130 18.43 -3.50 3.05
CA LYS A 130 17.56 -4.49 2.41
C LYS A 130 16.70 -3.92 1.29
N VAL A 131 16.27 -2.66 1.41
CA VAL A 131 15.43 -1.95 0.44
C VAL A 131 16.10 -0.61 0.13
N ASP A 132 16.23 -0.28 -1.16
CA ASP A 132 16.76 1.02 -1.58
C ASP A 132 15.79 2.15 -1.17
N PRO A 133 16.20 3.09 -0.28
CA PRO A 133 15.34 4.18 0.16
C PRO A 133 15.14 5.27 -0.90
N THR A 134 15.98 5.34 -1.93
CA THR A 134 16.04 6.46 -2.87
C THR A 134 14.69 6.74 -3.55
N PRO A 135 14.03 5.76 -4.21
CA PRO A 135 12.74 6.03 -4.85
C PRO A 135 11.66 6.42 -3.85
N PHE A 136 11.67 5.87 -2.64
CA PHE A 136 10.69 6.19 -1.60
C PHE A 136 10.89 7.61 -1.05
N TYR A 137 12.14 8.03 -0.87
CA TYR A 137 12.47 9.39 -0.44
C TYR A 137 12.09 10.42 -1.51
N GLU A 138 12.40 10.17 -2.78
CA GLU A 138 12.06 11.06 -3.89
C GLU A 138 10.54 11.19 -4.07
N ASN A 139 9.81 10.07 -4.00
CA ASN A 139 8.34 10.08 -4.03
C ASN A 139 7.76 10.84 -2.84
N CYS A 140 8.26 10.60 -1.63
CA CYS A 140 7.82 11.34 -0.43
C CYS A 140 7.99 12.86 -0.58
N VAL A 141 9.15 13.30 -1.10
CA VAL A 141 9.42 14.73 -1.32
C VAL A 141 8.46 15.30 -2.37
N THR A 142 8.25 14.57 -3.47
CA THR A 142 7.36 14.93 -4.57
C THR A 142 5.91 15.08 -4.09
N ASP A 143 5.39 14.08 -3.39
CA ASP A 143 4.03 14.08 -2.84
C ASP A 143 3.82 15.20 -1.82
N SER A 144 4.81 15.39 -0.93
CA SER A 144 4.77 16.45 0.08
C SER A 144 4.77 17.87 -0.52
N CYS A 145 5.43 18.06 -1.66
CA CYS A 145 5.35 19.30 -2.44
C CYS A 145 4.01 19.46 -3.17
N ALA A 146 3.43 18.36 -3.65
CA ALA A 146 2.18 18.37 -4.41
C ALA A 146 0.93 18.59 -3.53
N CYS A 147 0.95 18.15 -2.28
CA CYS A 147 -0.14 18.37 -1.33
C CYS A 147 -0.13 19.82 -0.83
N ASP A 148 -0.72 20.73 -1.60
CA ASP A 148 -0.72 22.17 -1.36
C ASP A 148 -2.10 22.76 -1.00
N SER A 149 -3.14 21.92 -0.95
CA SER A 149 -4.53 22.29 -0.67
C SER A 149 -5.01 21.93 0.74
N GLY A 150 -4.09 21.53 1.63
CA GLY A 150 -4.37 21.01 2.96
C GLY A 150 -4.24 19.48 3.03
N GLY A 151 -3.99 18.94 4.23
CA GLY A 151 -3.75 17.50 4.40
C GLY A 151 -2.30 17.06 4.19
N ASP A 152 -1.34 17.98 4.20
CA ASP A 152 0.08 17.73 3.93
C ASP A 152 0.68 16.62 4.81
N CYS A 153 0.24 16.53 6.07
CA CYS A 153 0.64 15.48 6.99
C CYS A 153 0.13 14.11 6.52
N GLU A 154 -1.03 14.03 5.90
CA GLU A 154 -1.59 12.77 5.41
C GLU A 154 -0.74 12.21 4.26
N CYS A 155 -0.37 13.04 3.28
CA CYS A 155 0.49 12.65 2.16
C CYS A 155 1.86 12.18 2.65
N LEU A 156 2.48 12.96 3.54
CA LEU A 156 3.76 12.63 4.16
C LEU A 156 3.70 11.27 4.87
N CYS A 157 2.70 11.06 5.73
CA CYS A 157 2.59 9.83 6.51
C CYS A 157 2.29 8.62 5.63
N THR A 158 1.53 8.78 4.55
CA THR A 158 1.26 7.71 3.57
C THR A 158 2.55 7.33 2.83
N ALA A 159 3.35 8.30 2.39
CA ALA A 159 4.62 8.04 1.71
C ALA A 159 5.64 7.33 2.62
N ILE A 160 5.78 7.75 3.88
CA ILE A 160 6.67 7.08 4.84
C ILE A 160 6.16 5.67 5.17
N ALA A 161 4.85 5.49 5.34
CA ALA A 161 4.24 4.18 5.59
C ALA A 161 4.47 3.20 4.44
N ALA A 162 4.49 3.67 3.18
CA ALA A 162 4.80 2.84 2.03
C ALA A 162 6.23 2.24 2.11
N TYR A 163 7.21 3.04 2.56
CA TYR A 163 8.56 2.54 2.78
C TYR A 163 8.62 1.57 3.97
N ALA A 164 7.94 1.89 5.07
CA ALA A 164 7.84 0.98 6.22
C ALA A 164 7.21 -0.37 5.84
N GLN A 165 6.22 -0.38 4.93
CA GLN A 165 5.62 -1.61 4.42
C GLN A 165 6.60 -2.42 3.56
N ALA A 166 7.38 -1.76 2.69
CA ALA A 166 8.44 -2.43 1.94
C ALA A 166 9.51 -3.03 2.87
N CYS A 167 9.86 -2.32 3.96
CA CYS A 167 10.75 -2.84 5.00
C CYS A 167 10.19 -4.09 5.69
N ASN A 168 8.91 -4.07 6.07
CA ASN A 168 8.21 -5.20 6.66
C ASN A 168 8.29 -6.44 5.77
N GLU A 169 8.08 -6.28 4.46
CA GLU A 169 8.19 -7.37 3.47
C GLU A 169 9.60 -7.89 3.28
N ALA A 170 10.61 -7.04 3.45
CA ALA A 170 12.01 -7.44 3.51
C ALA A 170 12.42 -8.01 4.89
N GLY A 171 11.46 -8.21 5.81
CA GLY A 171 11.70 -8.73 7.16
C GLY A 171 12.48 -7.75 8.05
N ALA A 172 12.25 -6.44 7.88
CA ALA A 172 12.77 -5.37 8.73
C ALA A 172 11.61 -4.57 9.32
N CYS A 173 11.16 -4.98 10.51
CA CYS A 173 10.13 -4.25 11.24
C CYS A 173 10.68 -2.95 11.84
N VAL A 174 10.08 -1.81 11.50
CA VAL A 174 10.51 -0.48 11.97
C VAL A 174 9.35 0.25 12.64
N ALA A 175 9.48 0.54 13.95
CA ALA A 175 8.58 1.42 14.67
C ALA A 175 8.98 2.89 14.42
N TRP A 176 8.40 3.52 13.39
CA TRP A 176 8.80 4.86 12.94
C TRP A 176 7.89 5.99 13.42
N ARG A 177 6.63 5.68 13.80
CA ARG A 177 5.68 6.67 14.31
C ARG A 177 6.03 7.12 15.72
N THR A 178 5.81 8.39 16.01
CA THR A 178 5.96 9.00 17.34
C THR A 178 4.77 9.93 17.61
N PRO A 179 4.59 10.46 18.85
CA PRO A 179 3.57 11.46 19.12
C PRO A 179 3.66 12.69 18.21
N ASP A 180 4.88 13.06 17.79
CA ASP A 180 5.13 14.22 16.93
C ASP A 180 5.14 13.88 15.43
N ILE A 181 5.40 12.61 15.08
CA ILE A 181 5.51 12.14 13.69
C ILE A 181 4.44 11.08 13.43
N CYS A 182 3.42 11.47 12.68
CA CYS A 182 2.37 10.58 12.20
C CYS A 182 1.72 9.73 13.30
N PRO A 183 1.21 10.34 14.39
CA PRO A 183 0.67 9.61 15.54
C PRO A 183 -0.54 8.74 15.16
N ILE A 184 -0.74 7.67 15.92
CA ILE A 184 -1.86 6.74 15.78
C ILE A 184 -2.52 6.53 17.15
N PHE A 185 -3.86 6.53 17.17
CA PHE A 185 -4.68 6.49 18.38
C PHE A 185 -5.36 5.13 18.53
N CYS A 186 -4.59 4.10 18.86
CA CYS A 186 -5.13 2.73 19.03
C CYS A 186 -5.87 2.55 20.36
N ASP A 187 -5.53 3.34 21.37
CA ASP A 187 -6.15 3.32 22.69
C ASP A 187 -7.59 3.83 22.69
N TYR A 188 -7.98 4.58 21.66
CA TYR A 188 -9.37 4.96 21.39
C TYR A 188 -10.34 3.77 21.41
N TYR A 189 -9.87 2.58 21.01
CA TYR A 189 -10.70 1.37 20.96
C TYR A 189 -10.75 0.60 22.29
N ASN A 190 -10.03 1.03 23.33
CA ASN A 190 -9.97 0.31 24.60
C ASN A 190 -11.24 0.50 25.43
N SER A 191 -11.85 -0.62 25.81
CA SER A 191 -12.93 -0.71 26.78
C SER A 191 -12.49 -1.57 27.99
N PRO A 192 -12.96 -1.31 29.22
CA PRO A 192 -12.50 -2.00 30.43
C PRO A 192 -12.65 -3.53 30.44
N GLU A 193 -13.56 -4.10 29.65
CA GLU A 193 -13.92 -5.54 29.70
C GLU A 193 -13.62 -6.30 28.39
N GLU A 194 -12.88 -5.70 27.46
CA GLU A 194 -12.60 -6.24 26.13
C GLU A 194 -11.10 -6.42 25.85
N CYS A 195 -10.77 -6.98 24.69
CA CYS A 195 -9.39 -7.04 24.22
C CYS A 195 -8.80 -5.63 24.14
N LYS A 196 -7.55 -5.47 24.60
CA LYS A 196 -6.88 -4.18 24.58
C LYS A 196 -6.18 -3.97 23.25
N TRP A 197 -6.46 -2.84 22.63
CA TRP A 197 -5.89 -2.41 21.37
C TRP A 197 -4.57 -1.67 21.58
N HIS A 198 -3.56 -2.14 20.85
CA HIS A 198 -2.22 -1.57 20.86
C HIS A 198 -1.73 -1.36 19.43
N TYR A 199 -0.89 -0.33 19.26
CA TYR A 199 -0.19 -0.14 18.00
C TYR A 199 0.87 -1.23 17.82
N ASN A 200 0.89 -1.83 16.64
CA ASN A 200 1.94 -2.74 16.21
C ASN A 200 2.42 -2.34 14.80
N PRO A 201 3.72 -2.05 14.62
CA PRO A 201 4.29 -1.62 13.34
C PRO A 201 4.35 -2.73 12.27
N CYS A 202 4.24 -4.00 12.68
CA CYS A 202 4.51 -5.15 11.82
C CYS A 202 3.80 -6.42 12.31
N HIS A 203 2.50 -6.34 12.59
CA HIS A 203 1.76 -7.50 13.10
C HIS A 203 1.54 -8.53 11.99
N THR A 204 1.56 -9.81 12.33
CA THR A 204 1.14 -10.88 11.42
C THR A 204 -0.33 -10.68 11.03
N ALA A 205 -0.63 -10.71 9.75
CA ALA A 205 -2.02 -10.67 9.28
C ALA A 205 -2.80 -11.95 9.63
N CYS A 206 -2.09 -13.03 9.98
CA CYS A 206 -2.68 -14.27 10.45
C CYS A 206 -2.63 -14.35 11.98
N TYR A 207 -3.79 -14.25 12.61
CA TYR A 207 -3.96 -14.39 14.05
C TYR A 207 -5.37 -14.92 14.38
N LYS A 208 -5.56 -15.34 15.63
CA LYS A 208 -6.83 -15.92 16.09
C LYS A 208 -7.92 -14.87 16.12
N THR A 209 -9.05 -15.20 15.49
CA THR A 209 -10.28 -14.39 15.52
C THR A 209 -11.49 -15.32 15.54
N CYS A 210 -12.70 -14.80 15.77
CA CYS A 210 -13.92 -15.59 15.67
C CYS A 210 -14.10 -16.24 14.29
N LEU A 211 -13.57 -15.62 13.23
CA LEU A 211 -13.59 -16.14 11.85
C LEU A 211 -12.41 -17.08 11.53
N ASN A 212 -11.37 -17.09 12.38
CA ASN A 212 -10.19 -17.95 12.25
C ASN A 212 -9.73 -18.43 13.64
N PRO A 213 -10.49 -19.33 14.29
CA PRO A 213 -10.21 -19.73 15.68
C PRO A 213 -8.89 -20.48 15.84
N GLU A 214 -8.50 -21.25 14.83
CA GLU A 214 -7.24 -22.00 14.81
C GLU A 214 -6.02 -21.10 14.58
N GLY A 215 -6.20 -19.89 14.05
CA GLY A 215 -5.11 -18.98 13.72
C GLY A 215 -4.25 -19.48 12.56
N THR A 216 -4.78 -20.36 11.72
CA THR A 216 -4.07 -20.94 10.57
C THR A 216 -4.45 -20.24 9.28
N CYS A 217 -3.47 -19.84 8.47
CA CYS A 217 -3.72 -19.22 7.17
C CYS A 217 -2.85 -19.87 6.10
N THR A 218 -3.46 -20.23 4.97
CA THR A 218 -2.76 -20.59 3.74
C THR A 218 -2.35 -19.30 3.03
N ASN A 219 -1.07 -19.14 2.69
CA ASN A 219 -0.47 -17.94 2.08
C ASN A 219 -0.74 -16.65 2.90
N PRO A 220 -0.08 -16.48 4.07
CA PRO A 220 -0.31 -15.30 4.89
C PRO A 220 0.11 -14.03 4.14
N LEU A 221 -0.76 -13.02 4.20
CA LEU A 221 -0.44 -11.66 3.79
C LEU A 221 0.85 -11.18 4.49
N PRO A 222 1.59 -10.23 3.89
CA PRO A 222 2.72 -9.62 4.58
C PRO A 222 2.29 -9.06 5.93
N THR A 223 3.25 -8.84 6.84
CA THR A 223 2.95 -8.14 8.10
C THR A 223 2.46 -6.73 7.80
N LEU A 224 1.41 -6.30 8.50
CA LEU A 224 0.76 -5.01 8.27
C LEU A 224 0.78 -4.16 9.52
N GLU A 225 1.07 -2.87 9.35
CA GLU A 225 1.00 -1.86 10.40
C GLU A 225 -0.46 -1.63 10.85
N GLY A 226 -0.66 -1.42 12.16
CA GLY A 226 -1.90 -0.84 12.66
C GLY A 226 -2.21 -1.14 14.12
N CYS A 227 -3.48 -1.02 14.47
CA CYS A 227 -3.98 -1.33 15.79
C CYS A 227 -4.45 -2.79 15.82
N TYR A 228 -3.96 -3.55 16.80
CA TYR A 228 -4.31 -4.96 16.97
C TYR A 228 -4.75 -5.24 18.41
N PRO A 229 -5.76 -6.10 18.61
CA PRO A 229 -6.24 -6.47 19.93
C PRO A 229 -5.31 -7.50 20.58
N VAL A 230 -5.07 -7.35 21.87
CA VAL A 230 -4.47 -8.33 22.77
C VAL A 230 -5.53 -8.71 23.79
N CYS A 231 -6.03 -9.93 23.66
CA CYS A 231 -7.12 -10.42 24.49
C CYS A 231 -6.59 -11.12 25.76
N PRO A 232 -7.32 -11.06 26.89
CA PRO A 232 -7.02 -11.85 28.09
C PRO A 232 -6.98 -13.36 27.83
N GLU A 233 -6.23 -14.11 28.65
CA GLU A 233 -6.08 -15.56 28.49
C GLU A 233 -7.40 -16.34 28.66
N ASP A 234 -8.33 -15.83 29.47
CA ASP A 234 -9.65 -16.42 29.67
C ASP A 234 -10.61 -16.20 28.50
N ARG A 235 -10.30 -15.25 27.60
CA ARG A 235 -11.07 -14.92 26.39
C ARG A 235 -10.13 -14.59 25.22
N PRO A 236 -9.33 -15.54 24.73
CA PRO A 236 -8.18 -15.27 23.84
C PRO A 236 -8.58 -15.04 22.36
N ILE A 237 -9.85 -14.82 22.06
CA ILE A 237 -10.38 -14.68 20.70
C ILE A 237 -11.11 -13.33 20.59
N TYR A 238 -10.72 -12.58 19.57
CA TYR A 238 -11.40 -11.38 19.09
C TYR A 238 -12.41 -11.71 17.99
#